data_AF-A0A401W2F3-F1
#
_entry.id   AF-A0A401W2F3-F1
#
_cell.length_a   1.000
_cell.length_b   1.000
_cell.length_c   1.000
_cell.angle_alpha   90.00
_cell.angle_beta   90.00
_cell.angle_gamma   90.00
#
_symmetry.space_group_name_H-M   'P 1'
#
loop_
_entity.id
_entity.type
_entity.pdbx_description
1 polymer ?
#
loop_
_entity_poly.entity_id
_entity_poly.type
_entity_poly.pdbx_seq_one_letter_code
_entity_poly.pdbx_strand_id
1 'polypeptide(L)'
;MSRTVFNISRAQDARQFAAPPGYQAWGTLFSGKFDFTDRDVLAQVHRSEEESPRGPLFLLTSPSGASSGPPRTICTISLPAGGTGQRKDREYTVHGPAGDYAGRIVHGRSPSGIRQAWQMHTPTGTQAAAGYKGTLRGWFTYWAVLPLWPLFVVMGLLHDGGGPSTWMWDKPKRIVWRPRPRGLGGVLMRFPSDYSTFAWEGERLDASLTHAQAVLYFASVTKDS
;
A
#
# COMPACT_ATOMS: atom_id res chain seq x y z
N MET A 1 -4.83 15.70 17.32
CA MET A 1 -4.29 14.74 16.33
C MET A 1 -5.44 13.96 15.71
N SER A 2 -5.87 14.38 14.53
CA SER A 2 -6.88 13.65 13.75
C SER A 2 -6.24 12.41 13.10
N ARG A 3 -6.75 11.24 13.46
CA ARG A 3 -6.34 9.98 12.83
C ARG A 3 -7.36 9.66 11.74
N THR A 4 -6.92 9.69 10.50
CA THR A 4 -7.77 9.35 9.37
C THR A 4 -7.60 7.86 9.06
N VAL A 5 -8.73 7.18 8.86
CA VAL A 5 -8.77 5.78 8.45
C VAL A 5 -9.39 5.74 7.07
N PHE A 6 -8.80 4.96 6.17
CA PHE A 6 -9.32 4.76 4.84
C PHE A 6 -9.10 3.32 4.38
N ASN A 7 -9.88 2.87 3.40
CA ASN A 7 -9.81 1.53 2.84
C ASN A 7 -9.56 1.55 1.33
N ILE A 8 -9.03 0.45 0.76
CA ILE A 8 -8.95 0.25 -0.69
C ILE A 8 -9.67 -1.04 -1.12
N SER A 9 -10.39 -0.99 -2.24
CA SER A 9 -11.04 -2.16 -2.86
C SER A 9 -10.72 -2.23 -4.36
N ARG A 10 -10.78 -3.44 -4.96
CA ARG A 10 -10.50 -3.70 -6.39
C ARG A 10 -11.73 -4.12 -7.20
N ALA A 11 -12.46 -5.11 -6.70
CA ALA A 11 -13.15 -6.07 -7.58
C ALA A 11 -14.60 -5.70 -7.96
N GLN A 12 -15.33 -4.98 -7.11
CA GLN A 12 -16.73 -4.59 -7.40
C GLN A 12 -16.85 -3.12 -7.78
N ASP A 13 -15.97 -2.27 -7.27
CA ASP A 13 -16.11 -0.82 -7.41
C ASP A 13 -15.45 -0.28 -8.69
N ALA A 14 -14.50 -1.00 -9.29
CA ALA A 14 -13.91 -0.62 -10.58
C ALA A 14 -14.93 -0.61 -11.72
N ARG A 15 -16.07 -1.30 -11.60
CA ARG A 15 -17.18 -1.25 -12.57
C ARG A 15 -18.07 -0.02 -12.40
N GLN A 16 -17.92 0.73 -11.31
CA GLN A 16 -18.82 1.81 -10.92
C GLN A 16 -18.36 3.19 -11.43
N PHE A 17 -17.19 3.28 -12.06
CA PHE A 17 -16.70 4.55 -12.61
C PHE A 17 -15.97 4.37 -13.95
N ALA A 18 -16.07 5.39 -14.79
CA ALA A 18 -15.35 5.44 -16.06
C ALA A 18 -13.88 5.81 -15.83
N ALA A 19 -12.98 5.09 -16.49
CA ALA A 19 -11.57 5.42 -16.49
C ALA A 19 -11.27 6.50 -17.55
N PRO A 20 -10.32 7.42 -17.27
CA PRO A 20 -9.82 8.35 -18.28
C PRO A 20 -9.14 7.62 -19.45
N PRO A 21 -9.02 8.25 -20.63
CA PRO A 21 -8.33 7.67 -21.78
C PRO A 21 -6.89 7.22 -21.43
N GLY A 22 -6.53 6.00 -21.83
CA GLY A 22 -5.22 5.39 -21.54
C GLY A 22 -5.10 4.74 -20.14
N TYR A 23 -6.18 4.71 -19.37
CA TYR A 23 -6.23 4.07 -18.06
C TYR A 23 -7.39 3.06 -17.98
N GLN A 24 -7.20 2.06 -17.14
CA GLN A 24 -8.25 1.15 -16.69
C GLN A 24 -8.65 1.48 -15.25
N ALA A 25 -9.95 1.38 -14.95
CA ALA A 25 -10.47 1.49 -13.60
C ALA A 25 -9.88 0.35 -12.76
N TRP A 26 -9.23 0.68 -11.64
CA TRP A 26 -8.48 -0.30 -10.87
C TRP A 26 -9.04 -0.50 -9.46
N GLY A 27 -9.48 0.56 -8.80
CA GLY A 27 -10.05 0.46 -7.47
C GLY A 27 -10.51 1.80 -6.90
N THR A 28 -10.94 1.81 -5.64
CA THR A 28 -11.42 3.00 -4.95
C THR A 28 -10.85 3.06 -3.55
N LEU A 29 -10.51 4.28 -3.12
CA LEU A 29 -10.17 4.63 -1.76
C LEU A 29 -11.42 5.17 -1.06
N PHE A 30 -11.74 4.64 0.12
CA PHE A 30 -12.90 5.03 0.92
C PHE A 30 -12.46 5.58 2.27
N SER A 31 -13.13 6.60 2.79
CA SER A 31 -12.97 7.03 4.18
C SER A 31 -13.64 6.02 5.13
N GLY A 32 -13.20 6.00 6.39
CA GLY A 32 -13.91 5.30 7.46
C GLY A 32 -13.36 3.92 7.83
N LYS A 33 -13.93 3.35 8.90
CA LYS A 33 -13.66 1.95 9.32
C LYS A 33 -14.49 1.00 8.46
N PHE A 34 -14.21 -0.31 8.56
CA PHE A 34 -14.82 -1.37 7.76
C PHE A 34 -16.36 -1.46 7.80
N ASP A 35 -17.06 -0.63 8.57
CA ASP A 35 -18.52 -0.57 8.52
C ASP A 35 -18.96 0.03 7.18
N PHE A 36 -19.76 -0.70 6.41
CA PHE A 36 -20.09 -0.37 5.02
C PHE A 36 -21.21 0.67 4.89
N THR A 37 -21.74 1.14 6.01
CA THR A 37 -22.96 1.95 6.08
C THR A 37 -22.73 3.45 5.92
N ASP A 38 -21.49 3.94 6.09
CA ASP A 38 -21.14 5.37 5.99
C ASP A 38 -19.71 5.55 5.47
N ARG A 39 -19.52 5.37 4.15
CA ARG A 39 -18.21 5.48 3.49
C ARG A 39 -18.25 6.51 2.37
N ASP A 40 -17.46 7.57 2.53
CA ASP A 40 -17.23 8.51 1.44
C ASP A 40 -16.10 8.00 0.54
N VAL A 41 -16.33 8.03 -0.77
CA VAL A 41 -15.26 7.77 -1.73
C VAL A 41 -14.25 8.92 -1.64
N LEU A 42 -13.03 8.63 -1.21
CA LEU A 42 -11.93 9.58 -1.16
C LEU A 42 -11.28 9.76 -2.53
N ALA A 43 -11.05 8.65 -3.23
CA ALA A 43 -10.42 8.67 -4.54
C ALA A 43 -10.82 7.48 -5.40
N GLN A 44 -10.92 7.68 -6.70
CA GLN A 44 -10.92 6.63 -7.72
C GLN A 44 -9.49 6.40 -8.17
N VAL A 45 -9.09 5.14 -8.23
CA VAL A 45 -7.74 4.72 -8.61
C VAL A 45 -7.80 4.10 -9.99
N HIS A 46 -6.98 4.66 -10.87
CA HIS A 46 -6.84 4.25 -12.27
C HIS A 46 -5.43 3.73 -12.47
N ARG A 47 -5.28 2.67 -13.26
CA ARG A 47 -3.99 2.08 -13.61
C ARG A 47 -3.75 2.28 -15.10
N SER A 48 -2.55 2.70 -15.49
CA SER A 48 -2.21 2.84 -16.91
C SER A 48 -2.32 1.48 -17.62
N GLU A 49 -2.86 1.49 -18.83
CA GLU A 49 -2.93 0.31 -19.69
C GLU A 49 -1.58 -0.01 -20.31
N GLU A 50 -0.84 1.03 -20.71
CA GLU A 50 0.54 0.89 -21.12
C GLU A 50 1.45 0.92 -19.89
N GLU A 51 2.22 -0.16 -19.69
CA GLU A 51 3.41 -0.13 -18.83
C GLU A 51 4.55 0.60 -19.56
N SER A 52 4.27 1.81 -20.04
CA SER A 52 5.22 2.68 -20.71
C SER A 52 6.07 3.39 -19.66
N PRO A 53 7.41 3.41 -19.79
CA PRO A 53 8.30 4.08 -18.83
C PRO A 53 8.11 5.61 -18.81
N ARG A 54 7.29 6.18 -19.70
CA ARG A 54 7.04 7.62 -19.82
C ARG A 54 5.72 8.07 -19.17
N GLY A 55 4.79 7.15 -18.88
CA GLY A 55 3.47 7.47 -18.34
C GLY A 55 3.36 7.26 -16.82
N PRO A 56 2.37 7.87 -16.15
CA PRO A 56 2.04 7.52 -14.77
C PRO A 56 1.57 6.07 -14.70
N LEU A 57 2.10 5.30 -13.77
CA LEU A 57 1.65 3.93 -13.51
C LEU A 57 0.24 3.92 -12.90
N PHE A 58 -0.02 4.88 -12.00
CA PHE A 58 -1.33 5.08 -11.37
C PHE A 58 -1.72 6.55 -11.37
N LEU A 59 -3.02 6.78 -11.52
CA LEU A 59 -3.67 8.08 -11.43
C LEU A 59 -4.78 7.98 -10.39
N LEU A 60 -4.80 8.89 -9.43
CA LEU A 60 -5.86 8.98 -8.42
C LEU A 60 -6.67 10.25 -8.68
N THR A 61 -8.00 10.12 -8.77
CA THR A 61 -8.91 11.25 -8.99
C THR A 61 -9.99 11.34 -7.93
N SER A 62 -10.49 12.54 -7.66
CA SER A 62 -11.69 12.71 -6.85
C SER A 62 -12.90 12.05 -7.53
N PRO A 63 -13.86 11.50 -6.78
CA PRO A 63 -15.10 10.99 -7.36
C PRO A 63 -15.89 12.12 -8.02
N SER A 64 -16.48 11.83 -9.18
CA SER A 64 -17.20 12.82 -10.00
C SER A 64 -18.56 13.27 -9.43
N GLY A 65 -18.94 12.88 -8.21
CA GLY A 65 -20.34 12.93 -7.74
C GLY A 65 -20.67 13.94 -6.63
N ALA A 66 -19.70 14.49 -5.91
CA ALA A 66 -20.00 15.32 -4.71
C ALA A 66 -20.16 16.83 -5.00
N SER A 67 -19.68 17.29 -6.15
CA SER A 67 -19.80 18.67 -6.65
C SER A 67 -19.70 18.56 -8.16
N SER A 68 -20.56 19.24 -8.92
CA SER A 68 -20.76 19.12 -10.38
C SER A 68 -19.56 19.54 -11.25
N GLY A 69 -18.33 19.38 -10.79
CA GLY A 69 -17.10 19.70 -11.49
C GLY A 69 -16.44 18.46 -12.09
N PRO A 70 -15.50 18.67 -13.03
CA PRO A 70 -14.72 17.57 -13.60
C PRO A 70 -13.90 16.84 -12.52
N PRO A 71 -13.60 15.54 -12.71
CA PRO A 71 -12.72 14.79 -11.82
C PRO A 71 -11.38 15.54 -11.66
N ARG A 72 -10.98 15.79 -10.42
CA ARG A 72 -9.71 16.45 -10.11
C ARG A 72 -8.67 15.41 -9.78
N THR A 73 -7.47 15.57 -10.32
CA THR A 73 -6.32 14.76 -9.94
C THR A 73 -6.01 15.00 -8.46
N ILE A 74 -5.85 13.91 -7.71
CA ILE A 74 -5.38 13.92 -6.32
C ILE A 74 -3.87 13.73 -6.31
N CYS A 75 -3.39 12.69 -6.97
CA CYS A 75 -1.96 12.45 -7.18
C CYS A 75 -1.73 11.51 -8.35
N THR A 76 -0.49 11.53 -8.86
CA THR A 76 -0.01 10.57 -9.86
C THR A 76 1.23 9.85 -9.34
N ILE A 77 1.38 8.60 -9.75
CA ILE A 77 2.51 7.74 -9.36
C ILE A 77 3.21 7.32 -10.63
N SER A 78 4.50 7.61 -10.76
CA SER A 78 5.31 7.27 -11.93
C SER A 78 6.56 6.49 -11.54
N LEU A 79 7.11 5.76 -12.50
CA LEU A 79 8.47 5.22 -12.38
C LEU A 79 9.47 6.33 -12.70
N PRO A 80 10.66 6.35 -12.06
CA PRO A 80 11.67 7.34 -12.36
C PRO A 80 12.10 7.25 -13.83
N ALA A 81 12.21 8.42 -14.46
CA ALA A 81 12.67 8.57 -15.84
C ALA A 81 14.18 8.29 -15.92
N GLY A 82 14.56 7.01 -15.95
CA GLY A 82 15.95 6.59 -16.08
C GLY A 82 16.32 5.45 -15.15
N GLY A 83 16.32 4.23 -15.68
CA GLY A 83 16.78 3.06 -14.94
C GLY A 83 16.43 1.74 -15.61
N THR A 84 17.04 1.45 -16.75
CA THR A 84 17.08 0.10 -17.37
C THR A 84 18.07 -0.86 -16.67
N GLY A 85 18.58 -0.49 -15.49
CA GLY A 85 19.31 -1.40 -14.63
C GLY A 85 18.34 -2.18 -13.76
N GLN A 86 18.58 -3.48 -13.59
CA GLN A 86 17.90 -4.36 -12.65
C GLN A 86 18.15 -3.89 -11.20
N ARG A 87 17.51 -2.77 -10.81
CA ARG A 87 17.71 -2.16 -9.51
C ARG A 87 17.02 -3.04 -8.48
N LYS A 88 17.79 -3.45 -7.45
CA LYS A 88 17.31 -4.29 -6.34
C LYS A 88 16.12 -3.66 -5.60
N ASP A 89 16.02 -2.33 -5.68
CA ASP A 89 14.96 -1.53 -5.08
C ASP A 89 14.16 -0.81 -6.18
N ARG A 90 12.83 -0.87 -6.09
CA ARG A 90 11.91 -0.13 -6.95
C ARG A 90 11.63 1.23 -6.36
N GLU A 91 11.88 2.28 -7.13
CA GLU A 91 11.60 3.66 -6.77
C GLU A 91 10.37 4.14 -7.54
N TYR A 92 9.53 4.90 -6.86
CA TYR A 92 8.30 5.48 -7.39
C TYR A 92 8.29 6.97 -7.06
N THR A 93 8.02 7.79 -8.06
CA THR A 93 7.87 9.24 -7.93
C THR A 93 6.39 9.54 -7.73
N VAL A 94 6.07 10.41 -6.78
CA VAL A 94 4.70 10.83 -6.49
C VAL A 94 4.58 12.32 -6.78
N HIS A 95 3.60 12.67 -7.60
CA HIS A 95 3.24 14.06 -7.86
C HIS A 95 1.89 14.38 -7.23
N GLY A 96 1.78 15.60 -6.70
CA GLY A 96 0.56 16.14 -6.14
C GLY A 96 -0.49 16.49 -7.21
N PRO A 97 -1.60 17.13 -6.79
CA PRO A 97 -2.73 17.44 -7.67
C PRO A 97 -2.37 18.43 -8.78
N ALA A 98 -1.39 19.31 -8.55
CA ALA A 98 -0.92 20.29 -9.53
C ALA A 98 0.21 19.73 -10.43
N GLY A 99 0.60 18.46 -10.25
CA GLY A 99 1.76 17.86 -10.92
C GLY A 99 3.10 18.21 -10.25
N ASP A 100 3.07 18.96 -9.16
CA ASP A 100 4.23 19.27 -8.33
C ASP A 100 4.79 18.00 -7.67
N TYR A 101 6.10 17.96 -7.46
CA TYR A 101 6.74 16.79 -6.87
C TYR A 101 6.43 16.71 -5.37
N ALA A 102 5.60 15.74 -4.98
CA ALA A 102 5.21 15.51 -3.59
C ALA A 102 6.23 14.64 -2.83
N GLY A 103 7.04 13.86 -3.53
CA GLY A 103 8.10 13.06 -2.96
C GLY A 103 8.28 11.72 -3.67
N ARG A 104 8.98 10.80 -3.02
CA ARG A 104 9.24 9.46 -3.58
C ARG A 104 9.02 8.34 -2.58
N ILE A 105 8.67 7.19 -3.10
CA ILE A 105 8.48 5.94 -2.36
C ILE A 105 9.47 4.91 -2.89
N VAL A 106 10.26 4.32 -2.01
CA VAL A 106 11.23 3.27 -2.35
C VAL A 106 10.79 1.96 -1.72
N HIS A 107 10.60 0.94 -2.54
CA HIS A 107 10.32 -0.43 -2.14
C HIS A 107 11.53 -1.30 -2.40
N GLY A 108 12.04 -1.95 -1.35
CA GLY A 108 13.27 -2.73 -1.44
C GLY A 108 13.42 -3.72 -0.31
N ARG A 109 14.67 -4.12 -0.04
CA ARG A 109 15.00 -4.88 1.18
C ARG A 109 15.35 -3.94 2.33
N SER A 110 15.08 -4.38 3.56
CA SER A 110 15.58 -3.73 4.76
C SER A 110 17.11 -3.70 4.75
N PRO A 111 17.78 -2.78 5.46
CA PRO A 111 19.24 -2.73 5.54
C PRO A 111 19.89 -4.06 5.95
N SER A 112 19.24 -4.85 6.82
CA SER A 112 19.71 -6.18 7.21
C SER A 112 19.42 -7.29 6.18
N GLY A 113 18.78 -6.98 5.05
CA GLY A 113 18.43 -7.94 4.00
C GLY A 113 17.30 -8.92 4.30
N ILE A 114 16.80 -8.95 5.55
CA ILE A 114 15.84 -9.97 6.03
C ILE A 114 14.40 -9.69 5.58
N ARG A 115 14.01 -8.41 5.43
CA ARG A 115 12.60 -8.01 5.27
C ARG A 115 12.39 -7.16 4.03
N GLN A 116 11.16 -7.12 3.55
CA GLN A 116 10.72 -6.04 2.65
C GLN A 116 10.63 -4.74 3.45
N ALA A 117 11.12 -3.67 2.84
CA ALA A 117 11.12 -2.33 3.39
C ALA A 117 10.49 -1.36 2.39
N TRP A 118 9.69 -0.45 2.93
CA TRP A 118 9.12 0.67 2.23
C TRP A 118 9.63 1.95 2.88
N GLN A 119 10.02 2.93 2.08
CA GLN A 119 10.59 4.19 2.55
C GLN A 119 9.91 5.33 1.81
N MET A 120 9.47 6.35 2.54
CA MET A 120 8.95 7.59 1.97
C MET A 120 9.97 8.68 2.17
N HIS A 121 10.22 9.46 1.12
CA HIS A 121 11.02 10.66 1.18
C HIS A 121 10.16 11.87 0.79
N THR A 122 10.33 12.95 1.53
CA THR A 122 9.74 14.26 1.23
C THR A 122 10.35 14.86 -0.05
N PRO A 123 9.79 15.98 -0.57
CA PRO A 123 10.38 16.70 -1.70
C PRO A 123 11.83 17.13 -1.46
N THR A 124 12.18 17.43 -0.20
CA THR A 124 13.54 17.77 0.25
C THR A 124 14.51 16.59 0.27
N GLY A 125 14.06 15.37 -0.08
CA GLY A 125 14.85 14.14 -0.06
C GLY A 125 15.01 13.51 1.33
N THR A 126 14.56 14.19 2.38
CA THR A 126 14.59 13.71 3.76
C THR A 126 13.67 12.50 3.91
N GLN A 127 14.16 11.43 4.55
CA GLN A 127 13.32 10.26 4.81
C GLN A 127 12.24 10.61 5.83
N ALA A 128 10.99 10.71 5.39
CA ALA A 128 9.84 11.02 6.24
C ALA A 128 9.45 9.82 7.10
N ALA A 129 9.37 8.65 6.47
CA ALA A 129 8.85 7.46 7.10
C ALA A 129 9.48 6.18 6.53
N ALA A 130 9.51 5.14 7.35
CA ALA A 130 9.89 3.79 6.94
C ALA A 130 8.93 2.75 7.50
N GLY A 131 8.46 1.84 6.64
CA GLY A 131 7.67 0.67 6.98
C GLY A 131 8.44 -0.61 6.70
N TYR A 132 8.38 -1.58 7.61
CA TYR A 132 8.97 -2.91 7.40
C TYR A 132 7.89 -3.99 7.46
N LYS A 133 7.95 -4.97 6.54
CA LYS A 133 7.00 -6.08 6.51
C LYS A 133 7.26 -7.07 7.63
N GLY A 134 6.28 -7.22 8.52
CA GLY A 134 6.33 -8.07 9.69
C GLY A 134 7.12 -7.45 10.85
N THR A 135 6.74 -7.81 12.08
CA THR A 135 7.49 -7.44 13.30
C THR A 135 8.70 -8.36 13.48
N LEU A 136 9.73 -7.92 14.22
CA LEU A 136 10.90 -8.77 14.50
C LEU A 136 10.47 -10.05 15.19
N ARG A 137 9.71 -9.88 16.28
CA ARG A 137 9.08 -10.96 17.03
C ARG A 137 8.25 -11.90 16.14
N GLY A 138 7.42 -11.37 15.25
CA GLY A 138 6.58 -12.20 14.38
C GLY A 138 7.40 -13.09 13.45
N TRP A 139 8.50 -12.58 12.89
CA TRP A 139 9.41 -13.38 12.08
C TRP A 139 10.15 -14.45 12.90
N PHE A 140 10.60 -14.12 14.12
CA PHE A 140 11.21 -15.12 15.00
C PHE A 140 10.23 -16.23 15.39
N THR A 141 8.98 -15.88 15.73
CA THR A 141 7.94 -16.87 16.01
C THR A 141 7.67 -17.75 14.79
N TYR A 142 7.57 -17.15 13.59
CA TYR A 142 7.40 -17.90 12.35
C TYR A 142 8.53 -18.91 12.13
N TRP A 143 9.79 -18.50 12.29
CA TRP A 143 10.93 -19.42 12.15
C TRP A 143 10.99 -20.49 13.23
N ALA A 144 10.63 -20.17 14.47
CA ALA A 144 10.59 -21.14 15.56
C ALA A 144 9.51 -22.21 15.37
N VAL A 145 8.39 -21.86 14.73
CA VAL A 145 7.28 -22.78 14.44
C VAL A 145 7.51 -23.57 13.15
N LEU A 146 8.30 -23.04 12.22
CA LEU A 146 8.61 -23.68 10.93
C LEU A 146 9.05 -25.16 11.01
N PRO A 147 9.94 -25.60 11.92
CA PRO A 147 10.30 -27.02 12.02
C PRO A 147 9.16 -27.93 12.51
N LEU A 148 8.12 -27.37 13.15
CA LEU A 148 6.94 -28.13 13.59
C LEU A 148 5.90 -28.31 12.48
N TRP A 149 6.07 -27.68 11.32
CA TRP A 149 5.12 -27.73 10.21
C TRP A 149 4.80 -29.14 9.71
N PRO A 150 5.78 -30.06 9.50
CA PRO A 150 5.47 -31.41 9.06
C PRO A 150 4.52 -32.14 10.00
N LEU A 151 4.65 -31.90 11.31
CA LEU A 151 3.79 -32.52 12.32
C LEU A 151 2.34 -32.03 12.21
N PHE A 152 2.12 -30.73 11.96
CA PHE A 152 0.78 -30.20 11.73
C PHE A 152 0.15 -30.73 10.44
N VAL A 153 0.93 -30.96 9.38
CA VAL A 153 0.45 -31.57 8.13
C VAL A 153 -0.01 -33.00 8.38
N VAL A 154 0.81 -33.80 9.07
CA VAL A 154 0.46 -35.19 9.40
C VAL A 154 -0.79 -35.26 10.28
N MET A 155 -0.86 -34.41 11.31
CA MET A 155 -2.05 -34.33 12.16
C MET A 155 -3.31 -33.91 11.39
N GLY A 156 -3.22 -32.94 10.48
CA GLY A 156 -4.35 -32.52 9.65
C GLY A 156 -4.85 -33.62 8.70
N LEU A 157 -3.93 -34.41 8.15
CA LEU A 157 -4.27 -35.59 7.34
C LEU A 157 -4.96 -36.68 8.16
N LEU A 158 -4.57 -36.85 9.42
CA LEU A 158 -5.14 -37.85 10.32
C LEU A 158 -6.53 -37.45 10.86
N HIS A 159 -6.77 -36.17 11.11
CA HIS A 159 -7.92 -35.78 11.95
C HIS A 159 -9.23 -35.56 11.20
N ASP A 160 -9.26 -35.02 9.97
CA ASP A 160 -10.53 -34.83 9.23
C ASP A 160 -10.35 -34.50 7.72
N GLY A 161 -9.17 -34.71 7.13
CA GLY A 161 -8.91 -34.32 5.72
C GLY A 161 -8.97 -32.80 5.45
N GLY A 162 -9.30 -32.00 6.46
CA GLY A 162 -9.15 -30.56 6.48
C GLY A 162 -7.68 -30.20 6.54
N GLY A 163 -7.12 -29.80 5.40
CA GLY A 163 -5.77 -29.27 5.34
C GLY A 163 -5.55 -28.16 6.38
N PRO A 164 -4.33 -28.00 6.90
CA PRO A 164 -4.02 -27.02 7.93
C PRO A 164 -4.45 -25.61 7.50
N SER A 165 -5.17 -24.91 8.37
CA SER A 165 -5.77 -23.60 8.06
C SER A 165 -4.75 -22.63 7.44
N THR A 166 -5.12 -21.98 6.34
CA THR A 166 -4.26 -21.06 5.55
C THR A 166 -3.61 -19.95 6.38
N TRP A 167 -4.24 -19.54 7.49
CA TRP A 167 -3.65 -18.62 8.47
C TRP A 167 -2.30 -19.13 8.97
N MET A 168 -2.15 -20.39 9.38
CA MET A 168 -0.89 -20.90 9.96
C MET A 168 0.32 -20.80 9.01
N TRP A 169 0.07 -20.73 7.70
CA TRP A 169 1.08 -20.66 6.65
C TRP A 169 1.48 -19.22 6.30
N ASP A 170 0.74 -18.24 6.81
CA ASP A 170 0.93 -16.85 6.42
C ASP A 170 2.14 -16.22 7.10
N LYS A 171 3.06 -15.74 6.27
CA LYS A 171 4.21 -14.94 6.71
C LYS A 171 3.72 -13.71 7.50
N PRO A 172 4.50 -13.18 8.45
CA PRO A 172 4.18 -11.93 9.13
C PRO A 172 3.99 -10.77 8.13
N LYS A 173 2.74 -10.31 7.96
CA LYS A 173 2.35 -9.36 6.91
C LYS A 173 2.23 -7.90 7.37
N ARG A 174 2.02 -7.69 8.67
CA ARG A 174 1.78 -6.36 9.27
C ARG A 174 2.92 -5.38 8.96
N ILE A 175 2.61 -4.22 8.40
CA ILE A 175 3.57 -3.12 8.19
C ILE A 175 3.27 -1.99 9.16
N VAL A 176 4.28 -1.58 9.93
CA VAL A 176 4.21 -0.44 10.84
C VAL A 176 5.17 0.62 10.35
N TRP A 177 4.64 1.79 10.01
CA TRP A 177 5.42 2.92 9.54
C TRP A 177 5.81 3.81 10.70
N ARG A 178 7.09 4.18 10.72
CA ARG A 178 7.65 5.02 11.78
C ARG A 178 8.33 6.23 11.16
N PRO A 179 8.27 7.39 11.83
CA PRO A 179 8.95 8.59 11.38
C PRO A 179 10.47 8.39 11.38
N ARG A 180 11.15 9.13 10.51
CA ARG A 180 12.61 9.19 10.45
C ARG A 180 13.06 10.66 10.45
N PRO A 181 14.17 11.00 11.14
CA PRO A 181 14.97 10.16 12.03
C PRO A 181 14.20 9.67 13.27
N ARG A 182 14.63 8.54 13.85
CA ARG A 182 13.97 7.95 15.04
C ARG A 182 14.26 8.85 16.25
N GLY A 183 13.23 9.50 16.79
CA GLY A 183 13.40 10.31 18.00
C GLY A 183 12.12 10.93 18.57
N LEU A 184 11.18 11.35 17.74
CA LEU A 184 10.07 12.22 18.20
C LEU A 184 8.73 11.89 17.53
N GLY A 185 8.31 10.63 17.54
CA GLY A 185 6.98 10.34 17.01
C GLY A 185 6.51 8.91 17.16
N GLY A 186 5.20 8.80 17.42
CA GLY A 186 4.45 7.56 17.39
C GLY A 186 4.37 6.95 15.99
N VAL A 187 3.45 6.01 15.83
CA VAL A 187 3.27 5.29 14.56
C VAL A 187 2.54 6.18 13.57
N LEU A 188 3.21 6.52 12.45
CA LEU A 188 2.63 7.38 11.40
C LEU A 188 1.55 6.68 10.60
N MET A 189 1.76 5.39 10.28
CA MET A 189 0.84 4.63 9.44
C MET A 189 0.83 3.15 9.85
N ARG A 190 -0.35 2.53 9.81
CA ARG A 190 -0.51 1.08 10.10
C ARG A 190 -1.28 0.39 8.98
N PHE A 191 -0.77 -0.77 8.62
CA PHE A 191 -1.39 -1.73 7.71
C PHE A 191 -1.76 -2.95 8.56
N PRO A 192 -3.04 -3.13 8.94
CA PRO A 192 -3.49 -4.33 9.60
C PRO A 192 -3.41 -5.52 8.62
N SER A 193 -3.63 -6.71 9.15
CA SER A 193 -3.52 -7.98 8.41
C SER A 193 -4.57 -8.14 7.30
N ASP A 194 -5.58 -7.28 7.26
CA ASP A 194 -6.69 -7.28 6.30
C ASP A 194 -6.34 -6.66 4.94
N TYR A 195 -5.14 -6.07 4.79
CA TYR A 195 -4.57 -5.51 3.56
C TYR A 195 -5.32 -4.34 2.91
N SER A 196 -6.57 -4.11 3.28
CA SER A 196 -7.42 -3.08 2.74
C SER A 196 -7.54 -1.88 3.65
N THR A 197 -7.27 -2.00 4.96
CA THR A 197 -7.41 -0.88 5.91
C THR A 197 -6.11 -0.13 6.10
N PHE A 198 -6.18 1.20 6.07
CA PHE A 198 -5.07 2.11 6.32
C PHE A 198 -5.46 3.11 7.38
N ALA A 199 -4.53 3.39 8.28
CA ALA A 199 -4.70 4.44 9.27
C ALA A 199 -3.48 5.33 9.30
N TRP A 200 -3.68 6.65 9.28
CA TRP A 200 -2.59 7.63 9.18
C TRP A 200 -2.84 8.91 10.02
N GLU A 201 -1.75 9.61 10.33
CA GLU A 201 -1.75 10.91 11.03
C GLU A 201 -1.69 12.06 10.01
N GLY A 202 -2.82 12.77 9.83
CA GLY A 202 -3.02 13.78 8.77
C GLY A 202 -2.04 14.95 8.78
N GLU A 203 -1.61 15.35 9.97
CA GLU A 203 -0.79 16.55 10.18
C GLU A 203 0.70 16.34 9.89
N ARG A 204 1.15 15.10 9.63
CA ARG A 204 2.58 14.75 9.61
C ARG A 204 3.11 14.20 8.30
N LEU A 205 2.21 13.84 7.39
CA LEU A 205 2.56 13.27 6.09
C LEU A 205 1.71 13.92 5.02
N ASP A 206 2.21 14.00 3.79
CA ASP A 206 1.39 14.47 2.67
C ASP A 206 0.31 13.43 2.36
N ALA A 207 -0.94 13.87 2.16
CA ALA A 207 -2.04 13.01 1.74
C ALA A 207 -1.72 12.28 0.42
N SER A 208 -1.05 12.96 -0.52
CA SER A 208 -0.63 12.41 -1.82
C SER A 208 0.30 11.22 -1.64
N LEU A 209 1.32 11.34 -0.79
CA LEU A 209 2.25 10.25 -0.47
C LEU A 209 1.54 9.08 0.24
N THR A 210 0.59 9.39 1.11
CA THR A 210 -0.16 8.39 1.87
C THR A 210 -1.07 7.56 0.96
N HIS A 211 -1.84 8.23 0.09
CA HIS A 211 -2.69 7.56 -0.90
C HIS A 211 -1.85 6.76 -1.90
N ALA A 212 -0.75 7.33 -2.37
CA ALA A 212 0.17 6.63 -3.27
C ALA A 212 0.74 5.36 -2.64
N GLN A 213 1.15 5.41 -1.38
CA GLN A 213 1.64 4.23 -0.67
C GLN A 213 0.57 3.15 -0.51
N ALA A 214 -0.67 3.52 -0.21
CA ALA A 214 -1.75 2.55 -0.06
C ALA A 214 -2.02 1.82 -1.39
N VAL A 215 -2.07 2.57 -2.50
CA VAL A 215 -2.21 2.01 -3.85
C VAL A 215 -1.05 1.07 -4.19
N LEU A 216 0.19 1.52 -4.01
CA LEU A 216 1.38 0.70 -4.30
C LEU A 216 1.45 -0.56 -3.43
N TYR A 217 1.11 -0.45 -2.15
CA TYR A 217 1.09 -1.60 -1.25
C TYR A 217 0.03 -2.62 -1.68
N PHE A 218 -1.20 -2.18 -1.92
CA PHE A 218 -2.28 -3.05 -2.35
C PHE A 218 -1.99 -3.69 -3.72
N ALA A 219 -1.44 -2.92 -4.67
CA ALA A 219 -0.97 -3.44 -5.95
C ALA A 219 0.12 -4.51 -5.79
N SER A 220 1.05 -4.32 -4.84
CA SER A 220 2.10 -5.32 -4.58
C SER A 220 1.56 -6.63 -4.01
N VAL A 221 0.51 -6.57 -3.19
CA VAL A 221 -0.11 -7.76 -2.59
C VAL A 221 -0.95 -8.50 -3.62
N THR A 222 -1.73 -7.78 -4.43
CA THR A 222 -2.59 -8.39 -5.47
C THR A 222 -1.84 -8.92 -6.69
N LYS A 223 -0.54 -8.66 -6.83
CA LYS A 223 0.31 -9.25 -7.88
C LYS A 223 0.83 -10.64 -7.48
N ASP A 224 0.79 -10.96 -6.19
CA ASP A 224 1.25 -12.24 -5.61
C ASP A 224 0.08 -13.25 -5.43
N SER A 225 -1.15 -12.89 -5.85
CA SER A 225 -2.38 -13.70 -5.76
C SER A 225 -2.93 -14.01 -7.15
#